data_AF-A0A3D2M9A9-F1
#
_entry.id   AF-A0A3D2M9A9-F1
#
_cell.length_a   1.000
_cell.length_b   1.000
_cell.length_c   1.000
_cell.angle_alpha   90.00
_cell.angle_beta   90.00
_cell.angle_gamma   90.00
#
_symmetry.space_group_name_H-M   'P 1'
#
loop_
_entity.id
_entity.type
_entity.pdbx_description
1 polymer ?
#
loop_
_entity_poly.entity_id
_entity_poly.type
_entity_poly.pdbx_seq_one_letter_code
_entity_poly.pdbx_strand_id
1 'polypeptide(L)'
;AFAAGYIGNYNLLAADIASRLLQRPIEAQVAIRPEAIALNDPAGVQNDSITAVIKSHSLLSNVIRYRVEARRVELLVDVLNRSAADLLPQGHQIGLTIDASAIHEVA
;
A
#
# COMPACT_ATOMS: atom_id res chain seq x y z
N ALA A 1 -13.96 -21.65 -2.06
CA ALA A 1 -12.53 -22.01 -2.12
C ALA A 1 -11.78 -20.81 -2.71
N PHE A 2 -11.04 -20.11 -1.86
CA PHE A 2 -10.49 -18.76 -2.12
C PHE A 2 -9.12 -18.77 -2.84
N ALA A 3 -8.58 -19.94 -3.15
CA ALA A 3 -7.26 -20.12 -3.74
C ALA A 3 -7.38 -20.52 -5.21
N ALA A 4 -7.44 -19.55 -6.11
CA ALA A 4 -7.17 -19.72 -7.56
C ALA A 4 -7.00 -18.40 -8.34
N GLY A 5 -7.51 -17.26 -7.86
CA GLY A 5 -7.57 -16.02 -8.65
C GLY A 5 -6.39 -15.04 -8.50
N TYR A 6 -5.54 -15.20 -7.49
CA TYR A 6 -4.49 -14.23 -7.14
C TYR A 6 -3.10 -14.82 -7.37
N ILE A 7 -2.55 -14.62 -8.57
CA ILE A 7 -1.14 -14.89 -8.85
C ILE A 7 -0.36 -13.62 -8.48
N GLY A 8 0.46 -13.69 -7.43
CA GLY A 8 1.34 -12.61 -7.00
C GLY A 8 1.18 -12.22 -5.53
N ASN A 9 1.82 -11.12 -5.14
CA ASN A 9 1.77 -10.59 -3.78
C ASN A 9 0.62 -9.57 -3.65
N TYR A 10 -0.08 -9.57 -2.52
CA TYR A 10 -1.25 -8.72 -2.28
C TYR A 10 -1.33 -8.28 -0.82
N ASN A 11 -1.84 -7.07 -0.60
CA ASN A 11 -2.43 -6.69 0.66
C ASN A 11 -3.87 -7.21 0.70
N LEU A 12 -4.11 -8.26 1.48
CA LEU A 12 -5.45 -8.78 1.75
C LEU A 12 -5.97 -8.15 3.04
N LEU A 13 -7.02 -7.33 2.93
CA LEU A 13 -7.57 -6.57 4.03
C LEU A 13 -9.01 -7.03 4.29
N ALA A 14 -9.30 -7.40 5.53
CA ALA A 14 -10.68 -7.63 5.96
C ALA A 14 -11.50 -6.32 5.84
N ALA A 15 -12.82 -6.46 5.74
CA ALA A 15 -13.75 -5.35 5.49
C ALA A 15 -13.58 -4.19 6.50
N ASP A 16 -13.41 -4.48 7.79
CA ASP A 16 -13.19 -3.51 8.85
C ASP A 16 -11.83 -2.78 8.71
N ILE A 17 -10.78 -3.52 8.38
CA ILE A 17 -9.44 -2.98 8.15
C ILE A 17 -9.42 -2.10 6.91
N ALA A 18 -10.05 -2.55 5.83
CA ALA A 18 -10.22 -1.80 4.59
C ALA A 18 -11.01 -0.52 4.81
N SER A 19 -12.12 -0.60 5.56
CA SER A 19 -12.94 0.57 5.91
C SER A 19 -12.15 1.62 6.69
N ARG A 20 -11.33 1.19 7.66
CA ARG A 20 -10.44 2.08 8.41
C ARG A 20 -9.36 2.71 7.52
N LEU A 21 -8.74 1.92 6.65
CA LEU A 21 -7.71 2.40 5.74
C LEU A 21 -8.27 3.43 4.76
N LEU A 22 -9.42 3.15 4.15
CA LEU A 22 -10.01 3.94 3.07
C LEU A 22 -10.96 5.05 3.57
N GLN A 23 -11.30 5.05 4.87
CA GLN A 23 -12.25 6.00 5.50
C GLN A 23 -13.60 6.05 4.79
N ARG A 24 -14.06 4.90 4.29
CA ARG A 24 -15.39 4.69 3.71
C ARG A 24 -15.85 3.27 4.04
N PRO A 25 -17.16 3.00 4.12
CA PRO A 25 -17.63 1.64 4.37
C PRO A 25 -17.20 0.71 3.24
N ILE A 26 -16.63 -0.43 3.63
CA ILE A 26 -16.30 -1.57 2.77
C ILE A 26 -16.93 -2.79 3.41
N GLU A 27 -17.72 -3.54 2.66
CA GLU A 27 -18.52 -4.66 3.18
C GLU A 27 -17.88 -6.03 2.89
N ALA A 28 -16.87 -6.08 2.02
CA ALA A 28 -16.17 -7.29 1.61
C ALA A 28 -14.68 -7.26 1.95
N GLN A 29 -14.04 -8.43 1.95
CA GLN A 29 -12.58 -8.49 1.94
C GLN A 29 -12.06 -7.85 0.66
N VAL A 30 -10.95 -7.11 0.73
CA VAL A 30 -10.33 -6.49 -0.45
C VAL A 30 -8.90 -6.94 -0.64
N ALA A 31 -8.48 -7.01 -1.91
CA ALA A 31 -7.13 -7.28 -2.34
C ALA A 31 -6.57 -6.06 -3.09
N ILE A 32 -5.40 -5.59 -2.67
CA ILE A 32 -4.70 -4.46 -3.31
C ILE A 32 -3.27 -4.92 -3.63
N ARG A 33 -2.88 -4.82 -4.90
CA ARG A 33 -1.51 -5.10 -5.34
C ARG A 33 -0.54 -4.08 -4.74
N PRO A 34 0.60 -4.49 -4.16
CA PRO A 34 1.60 -3.56 -3.62
C PRO A 34 2.07 -2.51 -4.65
N GLU A 35 2.21 -2.90 -5.92
CA GLU A 35 2.62 -2.04 -7.03
C GLU A 35 1.53 -1.07 -7.51
N ALA A 36 0.27 -1.28 -7.09
CA ALA A 36 -0.84 -0.39 -7.41
C ALA A 36 -1.03 0.73 -6.37
N ILE A 37 -0.24 0.72 -5.30
CA ILE A 37 -0.22 1.78 -4.28
C ILE A 37 0.88 2.77 -4.65
N ALA A 38 0.50 3.98 -5.01
CA ALA A 38 1.46 5.03 -5.33
C ALA A 38 2.03 5.64 -4.04
N LEU A 39 3.36 5.77 -3.98
CA LEU A 39 4.07 6.49 -2.93
C LEU A 39 4.33 7.92 -3.40
N ASN A 40 3.91 8.89 -2.60
CA ASN A 40 4.11 10.32 -2.84
C ASN A 40 5.00 10.93 -1.75
N ASP A 41 5.76 11.95 -2.12
CA ASP A 41 6.56 12.75 -1.19
C ASP A 41 5.64 13.43 -0.15
N PRO A 42 6.03 13.50 1.14
CA PRO A 42 5.29 14.24 2.17
C PRO A 42 5.01 15.71 1.82
N ALA A 43 5.83 16.36 0.97
CA ALA A 43 5.57 17.74 0.49
C ALA A 43 4.53 17.81 -0.64
N GLY A 44 4.20 16.69 -1.27
CA GLY A 44 3.23 16.56 -2.36
C GLY A 44 1.91 15.90 -1.94
N VAL A 45 1.61 15.85 -0.63
CA VAL A 45 0.38 15.27 -0.10
C VAL A 45 -0.82 16.06 -0.60
N GLN A 46 -1.45 15.53 -1.65
CA GLN A 46 -2.75 15.97 -2.15
C GLN A 46 -3.84 15.63 -1.12
N ASN A 47 -4.99 16.30 -1.18
CA ASN A 47 -6.11 16.10 -0.23
C ASN A 47 -6.57 14.63 -0.07
N ASP A 48 -6.39 13.79 -1.09
CA ASP A 48 -6.82 12.39 -1.09
C ASP A 48 -5.72 11.39 -0.67
N SER A 49 -4.55 11.87 -0.26
CA SER A 49 -3.44 11.00 0.11
C SER A 49 -3.56 10.47 1.55
N ILE A 50 -3.29 9.19 1.73
CA ILE A 50 -3.25 8.51 3.02
C ILE A 50 -1.86 8.67 3.62
N THR A 51 -1.74 9.42 4.73
CA THR A 51 -0.47 9.53 5.46
C THR A 51 -0.02 8.18 6.02
N ALA A 52 1.24 7.83 5.78
CA ALA A 52 1.85 6.60 6.28
C ALA A 52 3.28 6.84 6.76
N VAL A 53 3.81 5.90 7.54
CA VAL A 53 5.20 5.90 8.01
C VAL A 53 5.88 4.60 7.58
N ILE A 54 7.09 4.70 7.04
CA ILE A 54 7.91 3.54 6.68
C ILE A 54 8.36 2.82 7.94
N LYS A 55 8.06 1.52 8.04
CA LYS A 55 8.48 0.65 9.13
C LYS A 55 9.75 -0.12 8.77
N SER A 56 9.86 -0.57 7.54
CA SER A 56 11.05 -1.22 7.00
C SER A 56 10.98 -1.27 5.48
N HIS A 57 12.09 -1.66 4.84
CA HIS A 57 12.13 -1.91 3.41
C HIS A 57 12.99 -3.14 3.09
N SER A 58 12.79 -3.70 1.90
CA SER A 58 13.62 -4.78 1.36
C SER A 58 13.81 -4.55 -0.13
N LEU A 59 15.02 -4.83 -0.63
CA LEU A 59 15.32 -4.72 -2.05
C LEU A 59 15.16 -6.10 -2.71
N LEU A 60 14.18 -6.20 -3.62
CA LEU A 60 13.87 -7.39 -4.41
C LEU A 60 14.29 -7.13 -5.86
N SER A 61 15.59 -7.29 -6.16
CA SER A 61 16.18 -6.93 -7.45
C SER A 61 16.00 -5.43 -7.76
N ASN A 62 15.13 -5.08 -8.73
CA ASN A 62 14.82 -3.70 -9.12
C ASN A 62 13.55 -3.13 -8.47
N VAL A 63 12.97 -3.82 -7.48
CA VAL A 63 11.82 -3.36 -6.71
C VAL A 63 12.23 -3.11 -5.26
N ILE A 64 11.90 -1.95 -4.72
CA ILE A 64 11.93 -1.70 -3.28
C ILE A 64 10.54 -2.03 -2.74
N ARG A 65 10.47 -3.00 -1.84
CA ARG A 65 9.27 -3.31 -1.09
C ARG A 65 9.33 -2.61 0.25
N TYR A 66 8.46 -1.62 0.43
CA TYR A 66 8.25 -0.98 1.72
C TYR A 66 7.20 -1.70 2.53
N ARG A 67 7.46 -1.86 3.84
CA ARG A 67 6.40 -2.06 4.84
C ARG A 67 6.09 -0.70 5.44
N VAL A 68 4.84 -0.29 5.33
CA VAL A 68 4.37 1.03 5.79
C VAL A 68 3.21 0.84 6.74
N GLU A 69 3.05 1.75 7.69
CA GLU A 69 1.86 1.79 8.54
C GLU A 69 1.06 3.05 8.22
N ALA A 70 -0.21 2.86 7.87
CA ALA A 70 -1.17 3.91 7.58
C ALA A 70 -2.43 3.66 8.40
N ARG A 71 -2.86 4.61 9.23
CA ARG A 71 -4.10 4.48 10.03
C ARG A 71 -4.15 3.16 10.85
N ARG A 72 -3.01 2.74 11.42
CA ARG A 72 -2.82 1.46 12.15
C ARG A 72 -3.02 0.21 11.29
N VAL A 73 -2.87 0.33 9.98
CA VAL A 73 -2.88 -0.78 9.01
C VAL A 73 -1.49 -0.89 8.42
N GLU A 74 -0.89 -2.08 8.49
CA GLU A 74 0.35 -2.36 7.78
C GLU A 74 0.06 -2.73 6.33
N LEU A 75 0.82 -2.14 5.40
CA LEU A 75 0.74 -2.40 3.97
C LEU A 75 2.12 -2.68 3.41
N LEU A 76 2.16 -3.54 2.39
CA LEU A 76 3.27 -3.68 1.47
C LEU A 76 3.05 -2.72 0.30
N VAL A 77 4.08 -1.97 -0.05
CA VAL A 77 4.08 -1.04 -1.19
C VAL A 77 5.33 -1.31 -2.01
N ASP A 78 5.15 -1.59 -3.29
CA ASP A 78 6.25 -1.89 -4.20
C ASP A 78 6.48 -0.71 -5.14
N VAL A 79 7.72 -0.22 -5.17
CA VAL A 79 8.14 0.82 -6.13
C VAL A 79 9.41 0.39 -6.85
N LEU A 80 9.56 0.85 -8.10
CA LEU A 80 10.77 0.59 -8.87
C LEU A 80 11.96 1.32 -8.25
N ASN A 81 13.07 0.60 -8.07
CA ASN A 81 14.36 1.14 -7.69
C ASN A 81 14.97 1.88 -8.90
N ARG A 82 14.66 3.17 -9.06
CA ARG A 82 15.19 4.00 -10.16
C ARG A 82 16.52 4.64 -9.80
N SER A 83 16.72 4.98 -8.53
CA SER A 83 17.97 5.50 -8.00
C SER A 83 18.18 5.07 -6.55
N ALA A 84 19.43 4.87 -6.14
CA ALA A 84 19.78 4.61 -4.74
C ALA A 84 19.38 5.76 -3.80
N ALA A 85 19.26 6.98 -4.33
CA ALA A 85 18.78 8.15 -3.58
C ALA A 85 17.27 8.10 -3.27
N ASP A 86 16.51 7.24 -3.95
CA ASP A 86 15.05 7.11 -3.77
C ASP A 86 14.69 6.17 -2.60
N LEU A 87 15.70 5.58 -1.93
CA LEU A 87 15.49 4.68 -0.81
C LEU A 87 15.18 5.48 0.46
N LEU A 88 13.91 5.43 0.87
CA LEU A 88 13.42 6.15 2.03
C LEU A 88 13.70 5.35 3.32
N PRO A 89 14.20 6.01 4.39
CA PRO A 89 14.57 5.33 5.62
C PRO A 89 13.34 4.97 6.46
N GLN A 90 13.54 4.05 7.42
CA GLN A 90 12.55 3.79 8.47
C GLN A 90 12.22 5.07 9.25
N GLY A 91 10.96 5.24 9.60
CA GLY A 91 10.44 6.42 10.30
C GLY A 91 10.11 7.60 9.37
N HIS A 92 10.46 7.52 8.09
CA HIS A 92 10.10 8.55 7.13
C HIS A 92 8.58 8.57 6.87
N GLN A 93 7.99 9.77 6.87
CA GLN A 93 6.58 9.98 6.59
C GLN A 93 6.37 10.16 5.09
N ILE A 94 5.32 9.52 4.56
CA ILE A 94 4.99 9.51 3.13
C ILE A 94 3.49 9.69 2.94
N GLY A 95 3.09 10.08 1.73
CA GLY A 95 1.72 9.96 1.26
C GLY A 95 1.52 8.68 0.45
N LEU A 96 0.40 8.00 0.63
CA LEU A 96 -0.03 6.90 -0.24
C LEU A 96 -1.25 7.32 -1.04
N THR A 97 -1.36 6.86 -2.29
CA THR A 97 -2.59 6.96 -3.09
C THR A 97 -2.98 5.58 -3.58
N ILE A 98 -4.26 5.24 -3.41
CA ILE A 98 -4.85 3.99 -3.87
C ILE A 98 -6.03 4.37 -4.77
N ASP A 99 -5.88 4.12 -6.07
CA ASP A 99 -6.97 4.35 -7.01
C ASP A 99 -8.12 3.38 -6.75
N ALA A 100 -9.37 3.81 -6.99
CA ALA A 100 -10.53 2.96 -6.80
C ALA A 100 -10.48 1.67 -7.64
N SER A 101 -9.88 1.73 -8.84
CA SER A 101 -9.69 0.58 -9.72
C SER A 101 -8.69 -0.46 -9.19
N ALA A 102 -7.81 -0.07 -8.27
CA ALA A 102 -6.84 -0.96 -7.63
C ALA A 102 -7.43 -1.76 -6.44
N ILE A 103 -8.67 -1.46 -6.04
CA ILE A 103 -9.36 -2.12 -4.94
C ILE A 103 -10.25 -3.22 -5.51
N HIS A 104 -9.89 -4.47 -5.27
CA HIS A 104 -10.65 -5.61 -5.74
C HIS A 104 -11.32 -6.31 -4.56
N GLU A 105 -12.65 -6.36 -4.55
CA GLU A 105 -13.38 -7.17 -3.58
C GLU A 105 -13.16 -8.66 -3.83
N VAL A 106 -13.10 -9.42 -2.75
CA VAL A 106 -12.92 -10.88 -2.79
C VAL A 106 -14.09 -11.53 -2.05
N ALA A 107 -14.84 -12.36 -2.79
CA ALA A 107 -16.02 -13.09 -2.33
C ALA A 107 -15.68 -14.49 -1.80
#